data_AF-A0A6G3S335-F1
#
_entry.id   AF-A0A6G3S335-F1
#
_cell.length_a   1.000
_cell.length_b   1.000
_cell.length_c   1.000
_cell.angle_alpha   90.00
_cell.angle_beta   90.00
_cell.angle_gamma   90.00
#
_symmetry.space_group_name_H-M   'P 1'
#
loop_
_entity.id
_entity.type
_entity.pdbx_description
1 polymer ?
#
loop_
_entity_poly.entity_id
_entity_poly.type
_entity_poly.pdbx_seq_one_letter_code
_entity_poly.pdbx_strand_id
1 'polypeptide(L)' 'VLARDVGGPTESVRTVRLADLDPAEVDMRTLLIVGSSQTRWVRRGEGGDTVVWTPRRYPEA' A
#
# COMPACT_ATOMS: atom_id res chain seq x y z
N VAL A 1 -1.05 -0.09 -2.75
CA VAL A 1 -1.26 0.98 -1.75
C VAL A 1 -2.22 1.98 -2.34
N LEU A 2 -3.36 2.24 -1.67
CA LEU A 2 -4.28 3.32 -2.02
C LEU A 2 -3.97 4.49 -1.10
N ALA A 3 -3.52 5.59 -1.67
CA ALA A 3 -3.20 6.81 -0.94
C ALA A 3 -4.11 7.93 -1.44
N ARG A 4 -5.21 8.17 -0.72
CA ARG A 4 -6.23 9.15 -1.08
C ARG A 4 -6.00 10.44 -0.31
N ASP A 5 -6.10 11.57 -1.02
CA ASP A 5 -5.98 12.91 -0.45
C ASP A 5 -4.70 13.14 0.37
N VAL A 6 -3.57 12.59 -0.10
CA VAL A 6 -2.27 12.73 0.58
C VAL A 6 -1.90 14.21 0.71
N GLY A 7 -1.59 14.65 1.92
CA GLY A 7 -1.34 16.03 2.30
C GLY A 7 -2.60 16.87 2.54
N GLY A 8 -3.78 16.30 2.36
CA GLY A 8 -5.07 16.96 2.56
C GLY A 8 -5.75 16.61 3.89
N PRO A 9 -6.87 17.28 4.23
CA PRO A 9 -7.58 17.07 5.49
C PRO A 9 -8.30 15.72 5.58
N THR A 10 -8.49 15.02 4.45
CA THR A 10 -9.14 13.70 4.40
C THR A 10 -8.17 12.58 4.02
N GLU A 11 -6.88 12.78 4.29
CA GLU A 11 -5.83 11.81 3.99
C GLU A 11 -6.18 10.42 4.52
N SER A 12 -6.08 9.43 3.63
CA SER A 12 -6.25 8.02 3.97
C SER A 12 -5.28 7.17 3.17
N VAL A 13 -4.42 6.43 3.87
CA VAL A 13 -3.46 5.51 3.27
C VAL A 13 -3.74 4.09 3.76
N ARG A 14 -4.07 3.19 2.84
CA ARG A 14 -4.25 1.76 3.14
C ARG A 14 -3.53 0.85 2.16
N THR A 15 -3.21 -0.33 2.64
CA THR A 15 -2.58 -1.39 1.84
C THR A 15 -3.54 -2.57 1.75
N VAL A 16 -3.82 -3.02 0.53
CA VAL A 16 -4.69 -4.16 0.23
C VAL A 16 -3.96 -5.12 -0.70
N ARG A 17 -4.36 -6.39 -0.72
CA ARG A 17 -3.94 -7.32 -1.77
C ARG A 17 -4.57 -6.86 -3.08
N LEU A 18 -3.85 -7.04 -4.19
CA LEU A 18 -4.36 -6.69 -5.51
C LEU A 18 -5.66 -7.45 -5.84
N ALA A 19 -5.78 -8.69 -5.36
CA ALA A 19 -7.01 -9.49 -5.52
C ALA A 19 -8.22 -8.95 -4.75
N ASP A 20 -8.00 -8.13 -3.72
CA ASP A 20 -9.06 -7.54 -2.90
C ASP A 20 -9.32 -6.07 -3.28
N LEU A 21 -8.64 -5.53 -4.29
CA LEU A 21 -8.81 -4.14 -4.72
C LEU A 21 -10.15 -3.99 -5.44
N ASP A 22 -11.04 -3.16 -4.89
CA ASP A 22 -12.22 -2.66 -5.61
C ASP A 22 -11.83 -1.40 -6.42
N PRO A 23 -11.89 -1.43 -7.76
CA PRO A 23 -11.57 -0.26 -8.59
C PRO A 23 -12.47 0.95 -8.33
N ALA A 24 -13.69 0.75 -7.81
CA ALA A 24 -14.61 1.84 -7.51
C ALA A 24 -14.11 2.74 -6.36
N GLU A 25 -13.15 2.28 -5.56
CA GLU A 25 -12.54 3.05 -4.47
C GLU A 25 -11.48 4.05 -4.96
N VAL A 26 -11.05 3.96 -6.23
CA VAL A 26 -10.01 4.82 -6.82
C VAL A 26 -10.66 6.01 -7.54
N ASP A 27 -10.47 7.20 -6.99
CA ASP A 27 -10.95 8.46 -7.56
C ASP A 27 -9.81 9.40 -8.01
N MET A 28 -10.15 10.59 -8.48
CA MET A 28 -9.17 11.60 -8.93
C MET A 28 -8.23 12.11 -7.83
N ARG A 29 -8.52 11.86 -6.55
CA ARG A 29 -7.66 12.21 -5.41
C ARG A 29 -6.85 11.02 -4.91
N THR A 30 -6.86 9.90 -5.64
CA THR A 30 -6.22 8.66 -5.22
C THR A 30 -4.95 8.40 -6.02
N LEU A 31 -3.84 8.25 -5.30
CA LEU A 31 -2.60 7.71 -5.85
C LEU A 31 -2.54 6.21 -5.56
N LEU A 32 -2.54 5.41 -6.63
CA LEU A 32 -2.42 3.95 -6.55
C LEU A 32 -0.98 3.52 -6.84
N ILE A 33 -0.30 2.97 -5.83
CA ILE A 33 1.04 2.35 -6.01
C ILE A 33 0.88 0.83 -6.05
N VAL A 34 1.31 0.23 -7.16
CA VAL A 34 1.44 -1.21 -7.30
C VAL A 34 2.91 -1.58 -7.08
N GLY A 35 3.17 -2.38 -6.04
CA GLY A 35 4.50 -2.90 -5.76
C GLY A 35 4.91 -3.99 -6.73
N SER A 36 6.20 -4.31 -6.75
CA SER A 36 6.72 -5.51 -7.43
C SER A 36 6.21 -6.79 -6.76
N SER A 37 6.40 -7.94 -7.41
CA SER A 37 6.14 -9.25 -6.80
C SER A 37 6.97 -9.52 -5.53
N GLN A 38 8.05 -8.75 -5.30
CA GLN A 38 8.88 -8.85 -4.10
C GLN A 38 8.49 -7.86 -3.00
N THR A 39 7.55 -6.93 -3.26
CA THR A 39 7.11 -5.95 -2.26
C THR A 39 6.41 -6.66 -1.10
N ARG A 40 6.80 -6.28 0.13
CA ARG A 40 6.27 -6.81 1.38
C ARG A 40 5.56 -5.71 2.15
N TRP A 41 4.60 -6.12 2.97
CA TRP A 41 4.04 -5.26 4.00
C TRP A 41 4.00 -5.99 5.34
N VAL A 42 4.16 -5.26 6.43
CA VAL A 42 4.05 -5.78 7.79
C VAL A 42 3.37 -4.77 8.69
N ARG A 43 2.72 -5.25 9.75
CA ARG A 43 2.22 -4.39 10.82
C ARG A 43 3.33 -4.19 11.86
N ARG A 44 3.65 -2.93 12.19
CA ARG A 44 4.70 -2.61 13.16
C ARG A 44 4.15 -2.75 14.60
N GLY A 45 4.30 -3.92 15.21
CA GLY A 45 3.83 -4.19 16.58
C GLY A 45 2.31 -4.29 16.70
N GLU A 46 1.82 -4.58 17.91
CA GLU A 46 0.38 -4.56 18.17
C GLU A 46 -0.15 -3.14 18.02
N GLY A 47 -1.18 -2.97 17.19
CA GLY A 47 -1.79 -1.67 16.94
C GLY A 47 -1.04 -0.73 15.99
N GLY A 48 0.24 -0.95 15.67
CA GLY A 48 1.00 0.02 14.87
C GLY A 48 0.74 0.01 13.36
N ASP A 49 1.39 0.94 12.67
CA ASP A 49 1.18 1.23 11.25
C ASP A 49 1.61 0.07 10.35
N THR A 50 0.96 0.00 9.18
CA THR A 50 1.40 -0.91 8.11
C THR A 50 2.55 -0.27 7.35
N VAL A 51 3.71 -0.94 7.35
CA VAL A 51 4.90 -0.51 6.60
C VAL A 51 5.00 -1.35 5.33
N VAL A 52 5.19 -0.68 4.20
CA VAL A 52 5.36 -1.31 2.88
C VAL A 52 6.77 -1.03 2.36
N TRP A 53 7.50 -2.05 1.92
CA TRP A 53 8.81 -1.89 1.31
C TRP A 53 9.12 -3.03 0.33
N THR A 54 10.07 -2.79 -0.57
CA THR A 54 10.64 -3.85 -1.41
C THR A 54 12.05 -4.15 -0.93
N PRO A 55 12.38 -5.40 -0.56
CA PRO A 55 13.75 -5.79 -0.26
C PRO A 55 14.68 -5.49 -1.43
N ARG A 56 15.93 -5.10 -1.14
CA ARG A 56 16.95 -4.80 -2.17
C ARG A 56 17.68 -6.06 -2.67
N ARG A 57 17.11 -7.25 -2.42
CA ARG A 57 17.64 -8.55 -2.84
C ARG A 57 16.47 -9.40 -3.33
N TYR A 58 16.71 -10.13 -4.41
CA TYR A 58 15.79 -11.15 -4.88
C TYR A 58 16.06 -12.45 -4.13
N PRO A 59 15.04 -13.32 -3.94
CA PRO A 59 15.28 -14.69 -3.49
C PRO A 59 16.26 -15.38 -4.43
N GLU A 60 17.20 -16.12 -3.87
CA GLU A 60 17.97 -17.09 -4.66
C GLU A 60 16.99 -18.15 -5.19
N ALA A 61 17.22 -18.58 -6.43
CA ALA A 61 16.34 -19.53 -7.13
C ALA A 61 16.42 -20.94 -6.53
#